data_AF-A0A8S4QIE9-F1
#
_entry.id   AF-A0A8S4QIE9-F1
#
_cell.length_a   1.000
_cell.length_b   1.000
_cell.length_c   1.000
_cell.angle_alpha   90.00
_cell.angle_beta   90.00
_cell.angle_gamma   90.00
#
_symmetry.space_group_name_H-M   'P 1'
#
loop_
_entity.id
_entity.type
_entity.pdbx_description
1 polymer ?
#
loop_
_entity_poly.entity_id
_entity_poly.type
_entity_poly.pdbx_seq_one_letter_code
_entity_poly.pdbx_strand_id
1 'polypeptide(L)'
;MAFKGLIRRLRVTQRVLERAMLGVYLHDQIRNEEIRRRTRVTDITQRVAKLKWQWAGHIALKTDGRWVLKVLEWRPRTGKRSVGQPPMRWTSGE
;
A
#
# COMPACT_ATOMS: atom_id res chain seq x y z
N MET A 1 -7.69 9.38 -1.80
CA MET A 1 -7.23 10.35 -0.78
C MET A 1 -6.38 9.71 0.33
N ALA A 2 -6.84 8.62 0.98
CA ALA A 2 -6.16 8.04 2.16
C ALA A 2 -4.71 7.54 1.95
N PHE A 3 -4.42 6.85 0.83
CA PHE A 3 -3.10 6.25 0.58
C PHE A 3 -1.98 7.28 0.41
N LYS A 4 -2.26 8.40 -0.28
CA LYS A 4 -1.30 9.52 -0.43
C LYS A 4 -0.95 10.15 0.93
N GLY A 5 -1.94 10.30 1.81
CA GLY A 5 -1.74 10.82 3.17
C GLY A 5 -0.89 9.91 4.05
N LEU A 6 -1.07 8.59 3.93
CA LEU A 6 -0.25 7.60 4.64
C LEU A 6 1.21 7.65 4.18
N ILE A 7 1.45 7.69 2.87
CA ILE A 7 2.81 7.78 2.32
C ILE A 7 3.53 9.05 2.82
N ARG A 8 2.82 10.18 2.87
CA ARG A 8 3.39 11.43 3.39
C ARG A 8 3.86 11.27 4.84
N ARG A 9 3.03 10.67 5.70
CA ARG A 9 3.38 10.41 7.11
C ARG A 9 4.61 9.52 7.23
N LEU A 10 4.65 8.41 6.48
CA LEU A 10 5.80 7.50 6.43
C LEU A 10 7.09 8.17 5.95
N ARG A 11 6.99 9.08 4.98
CA ARG A 11 8.15 9.87 4.54
C ARG A 11 8.63 10.82 5.64
N VAL A 12 7.72 11.49 6.35
CA VAL A 12 8.09 12.39 7.45
C VAL A 12 8.77 11.60 8.58
N THR A 13 8.22 10.46 8.98
CA THR A 13 8.83 9.62 10.02
C THR A 13 10.21 9.12 9.60
N GLN A 14 10.38 8.70 8.34
CA GLN A 14 11.70 8.33 7.81
C GLN A 14 12.71 9.49 7.93
N ARG A 15 12.31 10.74 7.61
CA ARG A 15 13.22 11.90 7.70
C ARG A 15 13.63 12.25 9.12
N VAL A 16 12.74 12.05 10.09
CA VAL A 16 13.04 12.26 11.51
C VAL A 16 14.05 11.20 11.98
N LEU A 17 13.83 9.94 11.62
CA LEU A 17 14.73 8.84 11.98
C LEU A 17 16.12 8.99 11.34
N GLU A 18 16.19 9.35 10.05
CA GLU A 18 17.48 9.58 9.38
C GLU A 18 18.27 10.73 10.02
N ARG A 19 17.59 11.79 10.48
CA ARG A 19 18.24 12.89 11.22
C ARG A 19 18.75 12.44 12.58
N ALA A 20 17.94 11.66 13.31
CA ALA A 20 18.34 11.10 14.59
C ALA A 20 19.56 10.16 14.47
N MET A 21 19.59 9.31 13.42
CA MET A 21 20.73 8.42 13.14
C MET A 21 22.04 9.17 12.89
N LEU A 22 21.97 10.35 12.26
CA LEU A 22 23.14 11.16 11.96
C LEU A 22 23.47 12.20 13.05
N GLY A 23 22.62 12.35 14.08
CA GLY A 23 22.75 13.40 15.08
C GLY A 23 22.59 14.81 14.53
N VAL A 24 21.84 14.98 13.42
CA VAL A 24 21.69 16.26 12.71
C VAL A 24 20.42 16.98 13.16
N TYR A 25 20.56 18.26 13.48
CA TYR A 25 19.48 19.13 13.91
C TYR A 25 19.04 20.08 12.78
N LEU A 26 17.97 20.85 13.03
CA LEU A 26 17.46 21.81 12.05
C LEU A 26 18.44 22.98 11.79
N HIS A 27 19.24 23.36 12.78
CA HIS A 27 20.21 24.46 12.67
C HIS A 27 21.40 24.13 11.77
N ASP A 28 21.71 22.84 11.57
CA ASP A 28 22.79 22.41 10.66
C ASP A 28 22.45 22.69 9.19
N GLN A 29 21.17 23.01 8.89
CA GLN A 29 20.67 23.36 7.55
C GLN A 29 21.08 22.36 6.45
N ILE A 30 21.30 21.09 6.81
CA ILE A 30 21.72 20.05 5.88
C ILE A 30 20.57 19.70 4.94
N ARG A 31 20.85 19.69 3.63
CA ARG A 31 19.89 19.29 2.60
C ARG A 31 19.45 17.84 2.80
N ASN A 32 18.17 17.57 2.54
CA ASN A 32 17.62 16.22 2.65
C ASN A 32 18.29 15.22 1.70
N GLU A 33 18.82 15.68 0.57
CA GLU A 33 19.59 14.86 -0.39
C GLU A 33 20.89 14.36 0.22
N GLU A 34 21.57 15.22 0.97
CA GLU A 34 22.81 14.90 1.66
C GLU A 34 22.57 13.88 2.79
N ILE A 35 21.49 14.06 3.56
CA ILE A 35 21.07 13.11 4.59
C ILE A 35 20.82 11.72 3.97
N ARG A 36 20.14 11.65 2.81
CA ARG A 36 19.92 10.39 2.09
C ARG A 36 21.22 9.76 1.60
N ARG A 37 22.14 10.58 1.07
CA ARG A 37 23.45 10.10 0.59
C ARG A 37 24.26 9.46 1.71
N ARG A 38 24.23 10.06 2.91
CA ARG A 38 24.94 9.56 4.10
C ARG A 38 24.32 8.29 4.66
N THR A 39 23.00 8.24 4.83
CA THR A 39 22.33 7.06 5.42
C THR A 39 22.21 5.89 4.46
N ARG A 40 22.16 6.13 3.14
CA ARG A 40 21.94 5.11 2.09
C ARG A 40 20.69 4.25 2.30
N VAL A 41 19.74 4.74 3.09
CA VAL A 41 18.49 4.06 3.40
C VAL A 41 17.56 4.12 2.17
N THR A 42 16.94 3.01 1.84
CA THR A 42 15.99 2.94 0.72
C THR A 42 14.78 3.86 0.96
N ASP A 43 14.28 4.54 -0.08
CA ASP A 43 13.08 5.39 0.07
C ASP A 43 11.86 4.50 0.38
N ILE A 44 11.15 4.82 1.47
CA ILE A 44 9.98 4.07 1.91
C ILE A 44 8.90 3.97 0.83
N THR A 45 8.80 4.98 -0.05
CA THR A 45 7.87 4.94 -1.19
C THR A 45 8.17 3.79 -2.15
N GLN A 46 9.44 3.58 -2.47
CA GLN A 46 9.88 2.49 -3.33
C GLN A 46 9.66 1.15 -2.63
N ARG A 47 9.94 1.07 -1.32
CA ARG A 47 9.71 -0.16 -0.55
C ARG A 47 8.23 -0.53 -0.49
N VAL A 48 7.35 0.42 -0.22
CA VAL A 48 5.89 0.23 -0.20
C VAL A 48 5.39 -0.19 -1.57
N ALA A 49 5.85 0.46 -2.65
CA ALA A 49 5.48 0.08 -4.01
C ALA A 49 5.93 -1.35 -4.33
N LYS A 50 7.18 -1.71 -4.01
CA LYS A 50 7.70 -3.07 -4.22
C LYS A 50 6.88 -4.11 -3.46
N LEU A 51 6.59 -3.87 -2.19
CA LEU A 51 5.79 -4.78 -1.37
C LEU A 51 4.37 -4.95 -1.92
N LYS A 52 3.75 -3.85 -2.37
CA LYS A 52 2.42 -3.88 -3.00
C LYS A 52 2.42 -4.75 -4.25
N TRP A 53 3.43 -4.61 -5.11
CA TRP A 53 3.56 -5.43 -6.32
C TRP A 53 3.91 -6.88 -6.04
N GLN A 54 4.78 -7.14 -5.05
CA GLN A 54 5.08 -8.51 -4.60
C GLN A 54 3.83 -9.21 -4.08
N TRP A 55 3.00 -8.51 -3.31
CA TRP A 55 1.73 -9.05 -2.83
C TRP A 55 0.75 -9.31 -3.99
N ALA A 56 0.65 -8.39 -4.95
CA ALA A 56 -0.17 -8.57 -6.14
C ALA A 56 0.28 -9.79 -6.96
N GLY A 57 1.59 -9.96 -7.18
CA GLY A 57 2.16 -11.12 -7.87
C GLY A 57 1.95 -12.42 -7.09
N HIS A 58 2.12 -12.40 -5.76
CA HIS A 58 1.86 -13.56 -4.90
C HIS A 58 0.40 -14.01 -4.98
N ILE A 59 -0.55 -13.07 -5.08
CA ILE A 59 -1.96 -13.38 -5.27
C ILE A 59 -2.24 -13.93 -6.67
N ALA A 60 -1.67 -13.30 -7.71
CA ALA A 60 -1.88 -13.74 -9.09
C ALA A 60 -1.37 -15.17 -9.34
N LEU A 61 -0.35 -15.61 -8.62
CA LEU A 61 0.22 -16.97 -8.72
C LEU A 61 -0.46 -18.00 -7.80
N LYS A 62 -1.34 -17.59 -6.88
CA LYS A 62 -2.08 -18.56 -6.04
C LYS A 62 -3.20 -19.21 -6.85
N THR A 63 -3.00 -20.47 -7.24
CA THR A 63 -4.00 -21.33 -7.90
C THR A 63 -5.19 -21.68 -6.98
N ASP A 64 -5.00 -21.61 -5.66
CA ASP A 64 -6.05 -21.85 -4.65
C ASP A 64 -7.04 -20.67 -4.48
N GLY A 65 -7.30 -19.92 -5.56
CA GLY A 65 -8.04 -18.66 -5.70
C GLY A 65 -9.48 -18.57 -5.17
N ARG A 66 -9.86 -19.39 -4.17
CA ARG A 66 -11.24 -19.51 -3.68
C ARG A 66 -11.77 -18.25 -2.99
N TRP A 67 -10.91 -17.41 -2.41
CA TRP A 67 -11.34 -16.22 -1.64
C TRP A 67 -10.75 -14.91 -2.12
N VAL A 68 -9.43 -14.84 -2.27
CA VAL A 68 -8.76 -13.57 -2.59
C VAL A 68 -9.10 -13.10 -4.00
N LEU A 69 -9.11 -14.01 -4.98
CA LEU A 69 -9.50 -13.69 -6.36
C LEU A 69 -10.98 -13.26 -6.41
N LYS A 70 -11.86 -14.03 -5.74
CA LYS A 70 -13.28 -13.68 -5.63
C LYS A 70 -13.52 -12.30 -5.05
N VAL A 71 -12.79 -11.90 -4.01
CA VAL A 71 -12.90 -10.57 -3.39
C VAL A 71 -12.35 -9.47 -4.31
N LEU A 72 -11.29 -9.74 -5.08
CA LEU A 72 -10.71 -8.78 -6.02
C LEU A 72 -11.58 -8.58 -7.28
N GLU A 73 -12.14 -9.65 -7.82
CA GLU A 73 -13.03 -9.65 -8.97
C GLU A 73 -14.46 -9.26 -8.61
N TRP A 74 -14.76 -9.23 -7.31
CA TRP A 74 -16.08 -8.87 -6.80
C TRP A 74 -16.46 -7.47 -7.26
N ARG A 75 -17.47 -7.39 -8.12
CA ARG A 75 -18.15 -6.15 -8.48
C ARG A 75 -19.52 -6.12 -7.80
N PRO A 76 -19.87 -5.05 -7.06
CA PRO A 76 -21.22 -4.89 -6.56
C PRO A 76 -22.18 -4.84 -7.75
N ARG A 77 -23.23 -5.67 -7.73
CA ARG A 77 -24.29 -5.62 -8.75
C ARG A 77 -24.97 -4.25 -8.67
N THR A 78 -24.79 -3.42 -9.69
CA THR A 78 -25.34 -2.05 -9.79
C THR A 78 -26.85 -2.01 -10.06
N GLY A 79 -27.57 -3.14 -9.97
CA GLY A 79 -29.00 -3.24 -10.31
C GLY A 79 -29.88 -3.43 -9.08
N LYS A 80 -31.07 -2.81 -9.07
CA LYS A 80 -32.14 -3.10 -8.10
C LYS A 80 -32.84 -4.43 -8.46
N ARG A 81 -33.06 -5.31 -7.48
CA ARG A 81 -33.84 -6.56 -7.65
C ARG A 81 -35.28 -6.40 -7.16
N SER A 82 -36.18 -7.19 -7.72
CA SER A 82 -37.59 -7.28 -7.29
C SER A 82 -37.72 -7.83 -5.86
N VAL A 83 -38.76 -7.39 -5.17
CA VAL A 83 -39.09 -7.74 -3.77
C VAL A 83 -39.35 -9.25 -3.67
N GLY A 84 -38.67 -9.95 -2.74
CA GLY A 84 -38.96 -11.34 -2.37
C GLY A 84 -37.83 -12.37 -2.54
N GLN A 85 -36.68 -12.02 -3.12
CA GLN A 85 -35.54 -12.95 -3.21
C GLN A 85 -34.56 -12.82 -2.03
N PRO A 86 -34.11 -13.93 -1.42
CA PRO A 86 -33.10 -13.91 -0.36
C PRO A 86 -31.81 -13.24 -0.82
N PRO A 87 -31.15 -12.45 0.05
CA PRO A 87 -29.86 -11.87 -0.24
C PRO A 87 -28.83 -13.01 -0.29
N MET A 88 -27.95 -12.98 -1.30
CA MET A 88 -26.71 -13.76 -1.33
C MET A 88 -26.81 -15.23 -1.80
N ARG A 89 -26.54 -15.44 -3.10
CA ARG A 89 -25.82 -16.64 -3.54
C ARG A 89 -24.44 -16.21 -4.04
N TRP A 90 -23.41 -16.93 -3.62
CA TRP A 90 -22.08 -16.86 -4.21
C TRP A 90 -22.22 -17.18 -5.70
N THR A 91 -22.04 -16.20 -6.57
CA THR A 91 -21.75 -16.50 -7.98
C THR A 91 -20.31 -17.00 -8.01
N SER A 92 -20.15 -18.31 -8.22
CA SER A 92 -18.90 -18.87 -8.72
C SER A 92 -18.58 -18.14 -10.02
N GLY A 93 -17.39 -17.53 -10.11
CA GLY A 93 -16.93 -16.93 -11.36
C GLY A 93 -16.86 -18.01 -12.44
N GLU A 94 -17.50 -17.72 -13.57
CA GLU A 94 -17.19 -18.30 -14.87
C GLU A 94 -16.11 -17.43 -15.54
#